data_AF-M7TI66-F1
#
_entry.id   AF-M7TI66-F1
#
_cell.length_a   1.000
_cell.length_b   1.000
_cell.length_c   1.000
_cell.angle_alpha   90.00
_cell.angle_beta   90.00
_cell.angle_gamma   90.00
#
_symmetry.space_group_name_H-M   'P 1'
#
loop_
_entity.id
_entity.type
_entity.pdbx_description
1 polymer ?
#
loop_
_entity_poly.entity_id
_entity_poly.type
_entity_poly.pdbx_seq_one_letter_code
_entity_poly.pdbx_strand_id
1 'polypeptide(L)'
;MLLSSRTSPRLSLRKSGGYDPNDRGPSSSTSSRFSFNHLIKSPPPSPSLPALVPRHGKPAPSRTPRKWFRGFLWVSCIFGLLYFGFTSSWLERPMTAVGWATDSGSQYEMVGESELPNFPTPVIVTDKRGRSKWTVSIPPNHEFPLTPNQYADICSQNMEVASTVADLHSHVHREHAAHYDYYHVDQNFMDVAEAEAHGLLPGVKAKNSVLREKDGSLVGENKDSLIDSEICDKTLTFVLETSDAGLGKGLMMLWTAFGLAQKEGRHFFVDDSRWAYGKYTTFFKPPPIPKCRPPPRHEMLPCPHHARHLVVSAATVTHTFGGAFNDYFEDAKKMEVYRQKPIFEMARLGYEALFQLSDNDSKYVDMRAAEFSTKSTLDPSSQENGMIIGIHVRHGDRRPYEFQYKDSYIPLTVYNDKAHMLIKEKYNHSLPNGEHDTLAQMASALVIASDDPDVYDSEEFKEAPRAQEQIRLASKNALDAAAPQPNTPGPRKFVDDTVGWEGGFYAGMFWSLGKPSGTPKTAVETPDTTLPPTTEALRLRELVGRAYLMDLAVLGRASDKIVCTVSATGCRLLAVMMGWERAIDQGGFVNVDGNFNWRGVAW
;
A
#
# COMPACT_ATOMS: atom_id res chain seq x y z
N MET A 1 -4.22 -3.03 57.25
CA MET A 1 -4.87 -4.34 57.42
C MET A 1 -6.37 -4.14 57.19
N LEU A 2 -7.03 -5.09 56.49
CA LEU A 2 -8.42 -5.09 55.98
C LEU A 2 -8.68 -4.17 54.77
N LEU A 3 -9.50 -4.49 53.76
CA LEU A 3 -10.01 -5.72 53.09
C LEU A 3 -10.96 -5.21 51.96
N SER A 4 -11.24 -6.06 50.95
CA SER A 4 -12.38 -6.06 49.97
C SER A 4 -11.85 -6.09 48.52
N SER A 5 -11.90 -7.17 47.74
CA SER A 5 -12.95 -8.11 47.29
C SER A 5 -13.90 -7.58 46.19
N ARG A 6 -13.82 -8.23 45.01
CA ARG A 6 -14.86 -8.56 43.99
C ARG A 6 -14.17 -9.00 42.68
N THR A 7 -13.96 -10.30 42.41
CA THR A 7 -14.78 -11.25 41.63
C THR A 7 -15.25 -10.79 40.24
N SER A 8 -14.65 -11.40 39.21
CA SER A 8 -15.11 -11.48 37.82
C SER A 8 -15.94 -12.77 37.60
N PRO A 9 -16.89 -12.79 36.64
CA PRO A 9 -17.77 -13.94 36.45
C PRO A 9 -17.03 -15.07 35.72
N ARG A 10 -17.10 -16.28 36.30
CA ARG A 10 -16.66 -17.52 35.66
C ARG A 10 -17.81 -18.09 34.84
N LEU A 11 -17.60 -18.21 33.53
CA LEU A 11 -18.43 -19.02 32.63
C LEU A 11 -18.25 -20.50 33.00
N SER A 12 -19.32 -21.13 33.50
CA SER A 12 -19.35 -22.58 33.69
C SER A 12 -19.73 -23.27 32.38
N LEU A 13 -18.80 -24.04 31.81
CA LEU A 13 -19.11 -25.01 30.76
C LEU A 13 -20.03 -26.09 31.35
N ARG A 14 -21.28 -26.11 30.89
CA ARG A 14 -22.29 -27.09 31.29
C ARG A 14 -21.99 -28.42 30.58
N LYS A 15 -21.93 -29.47 31.39
CA LYS A 15 -21.76 -30.88 31.00
C LYS A 15 -22.88 -31.30 30.03
N SER A 16 -22.51 -31.94 28.93
CA SER A 16 -23.42 -32.59 27.98
C SER A 16 -24.23 -33.69 28.66
N GLY A 17 -25.57 -33.58 28.56
CA GLY A 17 -26.51 -34.63 28.94
C GLY A 17 -26.47 -35.78 27.93
N GLY A 18 -26.69 -37.00 28.43
CA GLY A 18 -26.60 -38.23 27.67
C GLY A 18 -27.59 -38.33 26.51
N TYR A 19 -27.15 -39.07 25.50
CA TYR A 19 -27.87 -39.44 24.29
C TYR A 19 -28.97 -40.45 24.62
N ASP A 20 -30.23 -40.12 24.35
CA ASP A 20 -31.37 -41.05 24.41
C ASP A 20 -31.60 -41.64 23.01
N PRO A 21 -31.47 -42.96 22.80
CA PRO A 21 -31.55 -43.58 21.48
C PRO A 21 -32.98 -43.73 20.91
N ASN A 22 -34.02 -43.17 21.54
CA ASN A 22 -35.40 -43.31 21.07
C ASN A 22 -36.12 -42.02 20.68
N ASP A 23 -35.46 -40.87 20.63
CA ASP A 23 -36.16 -39.63 20.30
C ASP A 23 -36.19 -39.35 18.79
N ARG A 24 -37.38 -39.53 18.20
CA ARG A 24 -37.66 -39.26 16.79
C ARG A 24 -37.90 -37.76 16.64
N GLY A 25 -36.96 -37.06 16.03
CA GLY A 25 -37.07 -35.63 15.76
C GLY A 25 -38.27 -35.23 14.88
N PRO A 26 -38.67 -33.94 14.90
CA PRO A 26 -39.48 -33.34 13.85
C PRO A 26 -38.63 -32.34 13.03
N SER A 27 -38.45 -32.48 11.72
CA SER A 27 -39.36 -32.15 10.59
C SER A 27 -39.75 -30.67 10.46
N SER A 28 -38.97 -29.97 9.63
CA SER A 28 -39.35 -28.90 8.68
C SER A 28 -39.98 -27.58 9.18
N SER A 29 -39.31 -26.49 8.78
CA SER A 29 -39.79 -25.23 8.15
C SER A 29 -41.06 -24.51 8.66
N THR A 30 -40.88 -23.21 8.94
CA THR A 30 -41.76 -22.04 8.68
C THR A 30 -42.16 -21.15 9.89
N SER A 31 -42.20 -19.85 9.58
CA SER A 31 -42.92 -18.74 10.22
C SER A 31 -42.15 -17.79 11.16
N SER A 32 -41.91 -16.61 10.59
CA SER A 32 -41.75 -15.28 11.19
C SER A 32 -42.79 -14.94 12.25
N ARG A 33 -42.42 -14.20 13.31
CA ARG A 33 -43.16 -12.99 13.82
C ARG A 33 -42.25 -12.10 14.69
N PHE A 34 -42.08 -10.86 14.26
CA PHE A 34 -41.54 -9.73 15.04
C PHE A 34 -42.57 -9.23 16.07
N SER A 35 -42.12 -8.74 17.23
CA SER A 35 -42.96 -8.04 18.21
C SER A 35 -42.29 -6.73 18.67
N PHE A 36 -42.94 -5.62 18.38
CA PHE A 36 -42.61 -4.27 18.85
C PHE A 36 -43.36 -4.02 20.16
N ASN A 37 -42.65 -3.99 21.30
CA ASN A 37 -43.28 -3.76 22.61
C ASN A 37 -42.49 -2.82 23.53
N HIS A 38 -41.76 -1.86 22.97
CA HIS A 38 -41.01 -0.87 23.76
C HIS A 38 -41.03 0.52 23.14
N LEU A 39 -42.23 0.99 22.83
CA LEU A 39 -42.53 2.41 22.67
C LEU A 39 -43.78 2.70 23.49
N ILE A 40 -43.63 3.38 24.63
CA ILE A 40 -44.52 4.45 25.15
C ILE A 40 -44.12 4.82 26.60
N LYS A 41 -43.59 6.05 26.71
CA LYS A 41 -43.78 7.14 27.71
C LYS A 41 -43.49 6.84 29.20
N SER A 42 -42.87 7.72 30.00
CA SER A 42 -43.17 9.16 30.24
C SER A 42 -42.16 9.76 31.30
N PRO A 43 -42.22 11.05 31.74
CA PRO A 43 -41.08 11.99 31.80
C PRO A 43 -40.62 12.42 33.23
N PRO A 44 -39.60 13.31 33.38
CA PRO A 44 -39.00 13.66 34.69
C PRO A 44 -39.65 14.88 35.39
N PRO A 45 -39.49 15.04 36.72
CA PRO A 45 -40.04 16.18 37.47
C PRO A 45 -39.13 17.43 37.48
N SER A 46 -39.79 18.59 37.59
CA SER A 46 -39.23 19.96 37.62
C SER A 46 -39.10 20.52 39.07
N PRO A 47 -38.49 21.71 39.28
CA PRO A 47 -37.74 22.10 40.49
C PRO A 47 -38.50 22.98 41.50
N SER A 48 -37.94 23.16 42.70
CA SER A 48 -38.41 24.09 43.73
C SER A 48 -37.47 25.30 43.96
N LEU A 49 -38.08 26.42 44.32
CA LEU A 49 -37.60 27.83 44.37
C LEU A 49 -36.69 28.19 45.57
N PRO A 50 -35.99 29.36 45.51
CA PRO A 50 -35.10 29.86 46.56
C PRO A 50 -35.78 30.81 47.55
N ALA A 51 -35.24 30.94 48.76
CA ALA A 51 -35.67 31.90 49.77
C ALA A 51 -34.74 33.13 49.85
N LEU A 52 -35.35 34.31 49.82
CA LEU A 52 -34.79 35.64 50.11
C LEU A 52 -34.74 35.89 51.63
N VAL A 53 -33.72 36.61 52.13
CA VAL A 53 -33.83 37.80 53.02
C VAL A 53 -32.41 38.38 53.29
N PRO A 54 -32.23 39.73 53.38
CA PRO A 54 -30.94 40.42 53.36
C PRO A 54 -30.51 40.99 54.73
N ARG A 55 -29.26 41.47 54.87
CA ARG A 55 -28.92 42.51 55.86
C ARG A 55 -27.68 43.34 55.51
N HIS A 56 -27.87 44.65 55.60
CA HIS A 56 -26.89 45.74 55.46
C HIS A 56 -25.98 45.90 56.70
N GLY A 57 -24.81 46.51 56.48
CA GLY A 57 -24.10 47.29 57.51
C GLY A 57 -22.68 47.68 57.10
N LYS A 58 -22.44 48.96 56.79
CA LYS A 58 -21.09 49.54 56.63
C LYS A 58 -20.58 50.09 57.97
N PRO A 59 -19.29 49.94 58.30
CA PRO A 59 -18.60 50.87 59.20
C PRO A 59 -17.50 51.71 58.51
N ALA A 60 -17.19 52.84 59.14
CA ALA A 60 -16.34 53.95 58.68
C ALA A 60 -14.81 53.66 58.70
N PRO A 61 -13.96 54.48 58.05
CA PRO A 61 -12.55 54.15 57.82
C PRO A 61 -11.65 54.50 59.01
N SER A 62 -10.76 53.58 59.41
CA SER A 62 -9.70 53.84 60.39
C SER A 62 -8.33 53.99 59.73
N ARG A 63 -7.54 54.92 60.29
CA ARG A 63 -6.24 55.39 59.79
C ARG A 63 -5.18 54.27 59.74
N THR A 64 -4.46 54.27 58.62
CA THR A 64 -3.26 53.47 58.31
C THR A 64 -2.11 53.60 59.32
N PRO A 65 -1.20 52.60 59.35
CA PRO A 65 0.24 52.83 59.46
C PRO A 65 0.94 52.35 58.16
N ARG A 66 0.82 53.11 57.07
CA ARG A 66 1.28 52.75 55.70
C ARG A 66 2.82 52.78 55.49
N LYS A 67 3.62 52.79 56.56
CA LYS A 67 5.10 52.84 56.48
C LYS A 67 5.79 51.49 56.65
N TRP A 68 5.21 50.56 57.40
CA TRP A 68 5.81 49.23 57.63
C TRP A 68 5.54 48.25 56.48
N PHE A 69 4.38 48.34 55.84
CA PHE A 69 4.00 47.47 54.71
C PHE A 69 4.87 47.71 53.45
N ARG A 70 5.34 48.95 53.25
CA ARG A 70 6.25 49.29 52.14
C ARG A 70 7.65 48.72 52.34
N GLY A 71 8.14 48.67 53.58
CA GLY A 71 9.43 48.03 53.90
C GLY A 71 9.37 46.51 53.72
N PHE A 72 8.28 45.88 54.16
CA PHE A 72 8.10 44.43 54.02
C PHE A 72 7.98 43.99 52.55
N LEU A 73 7.26 44.75 51.71
CA LEU A 73 7.20 44.51 50.27
C LEU A 73 8.57 44.64 49.59
N TRP A 74 9.38 45.62 49.99
CA TRP A 74 10.73 45.81 49.43
C TRP A 74 11.67 44.65 49.77
N VAL A 75 11.66 44.21 51.03
CA VAL A 75 12.47 43.06 51.48
C VAL A 75 11.98 41.77 50.81
N SER A 76 10.67 41.57 50.67
CA SER A 76 10.10 40.40 50.01
C SER A 76 10.43 40.37 48.50
N CYS A 77 10.47 41.51 47.82
CA CYS A 77 10.93 41.60 46.42
C CYS A 77 12.42 41.28 46.27
N ILE A 78 13.28 41.73 47.19
CA ILE A 78 14.71 41.41 47.16
C ILE A 78 14.92 39.90 47.37
N PHE A 79 14.24 39.31 48.35
CA PHE A 79 14.29 37.85 48.57
C PHE A 79 13.71 37.07 47.38
N GLY A 80 12.66 37.58 46.73
CA GLY A 80 12.11 36.99 45.50
C GLY A 80 13.11 37.03 44.33
N LEU A 81 13.81 38.14 44.13
CA LEU A 81 14.85 38.27 43.10
C LEU A 81 16.06 37.37 43.38
N LEU A 82 16.48 37.25 44.64
CA LEU A 82 17.58 36.35 45.02
C LEU A 82 17.17 34.87 44.89
N TYR A 83 15.92 34.51 45.22
CA TYR A 83 15.38 33.16 45.04
C TYR A 83 15.25 32.80 43.55
N PHE A 84 14.76 33.71 42.70
CA PHE A 84 14.72 33.50 41.24
C PHE A 84 16.11 33.47 40.61
N GLY A 85 17.05 34.28 41.11
CA GLY A 85 18.46 34.25 40.68
C GLY A 85 19.13 32.92 40.99
N PHE A 86 19.01 32.42 42.22
CA PHE A 86 19.61 31.15 42.65
C PHE A 86 18.95 29.90 42.04
N THR A 87 17.64 29.92 41.75
CA THR A 87 16.96 28.82 41.06
C THR A 87 17.29 28.78 39.57
N SER A 88 17.59 29.93 38.95
CA SER A 88 18.04 29.98 37.56
C SER A 88 19.44 29.42 37.32
N SER A 89 20.28 29.34 38.38
CA SER A 89 21.62 28.73 38.34
C SER A 89 21.67 27.25 38.75
N TRP A 90 20.52 26.63 39.08
CA TRP A 90 20.37 25.17 39.18
C TRP A 90 20.08 24.52 37.81
N LEU A 91 20.37 25.26 36.74
CA LEU A 91 20.13 24.94 35.35
C LEU A 91 21.36 24.31 34.70
N GLU A 92 21.83 23.20 35.25
CA GLU A 92 22.50 22.16 34.46
C GLU A 92 21.81 20.84 34.76
N ARG A 93 20.60 20.69 34.24
CA ARG A 93 19.96 19.38 34.10
C ARG A 93 20.21 18.90 32.68
N PRO A 94 20.78 17.69 32.48
CA PRO A 94 20.83 17.11 31.16
C PRO A 94 19.40 16.93 30.63
N MET A 95 19.21 17.32 29.38
CA MET A 95 17.94 17.16 28.65
C MET A 95 17.57 15.67 28.60
N THR A 96 16.33 15.34 28.96
CA THR A 96 15.79 13.98 28.93
C THR A 96 14.79 13.83 27.79
N ALA A 97 14.99 12.84 26.92
CA ALA A 97 13.88 12.27 26.14
C ALA A 97 12.89 11.66 27.13
N VAL A 98 11.59 11.86 26.94
CA VAL A 98 10.55 11.35 27.86
C VAL A 98 9.44 10.76 27.03
N GLY A 99 9.35 9.43 26.94
CA GLY A 99 8.20 8.73 26.35
C GLY A 99 8.59 7.72 25.27
N TRP A 100 8.16 6.47 25.47
CA TRP A 100 8.61 5.27 24.76
C TRP A 100 7.50 4.22 24.74
N ALA A 101 7.34 3.51 23.63
CA ALA A 101 6.37 2.42 23.53
C ALA A 101 7.06 1.05 23.67
N THR A 102 6.47 0.13 24.42
CA THR A 102 6.82 -1.30 24.43
C THR A 102 5.72 -2.10 23.75
N ASP A 103 6.07 -2.93 22.76
CA ASP A 103 5.10 -3.76 22.03
C ASP A 103 5.06 -5.20 22.56
N SER A 104 3.88 -5.61 23.04
CA SER A 104 3.37 -6.98 22.87
C SER A 104 1.85 -6.99 23.08
N GLY A 105 1.09 -6.61 22.04
CA GLY A 105 -0.31 -7.01 21.87
C GLY A 105 -1.31 -6.46 22.88
N SER A 106 -2.05 -5.43 22.45
CA SER A 106 -3.21 -4.76 23.07
C SER A 106 -2.90 -3.66 24.09
N GLN A 107 -3.28 -2.44 23.68
CA GLN A 107 -3.18 -1.14 24.35
C GLN A 107 -1.82 -0.43 24.23
N TYR A 108 -1.77 0.68 23.49
CA TYR A 108 -0.61 1.57 23.43
C TYR A 108 -0.46 2.29 24.77
N GLU A 109 0.73 2.20 25.36
CA GLU A 109 1.08 2.85 26.62
C GLU A 109 2.38 3.64 26.43
N MET A 110 2.33 4.95 26.69
CA MET A 110 3.53 5.79 26.68
C MET A 110 4.28 5.64 28.01
N VAL A 111 5.47 5.05 27.96
CA VAL A 111 6.34 4.80 29.12
C VAL A 111 7.43 5.87 29.19
N GLY A 112 7.65 6.50 30.34
CA GLY A 112 8.71 7.50 30.53
C GLY A 112 10.04 6.87 30.95
N GLU A 113 11.03 6.83 30.06
CA GLU A 113 12.40 6.37 30.32
C GLU A 113 13.44 7.37 29.81
N SER A 114 14.66 7.33 30.34
CA SER A 114 15.73 8.29 30.04
C SER A 114 16.63 7.90 28.86
N GLU A 115 16.52 6.68 28.32
CA GLU A 115 17.46 6.13 27.33
C GLU A 115 16.85 5.85 25.95
N LEU A 116 17.55 6.30 24.89
CA LEU A 116 17.59 5.82 23.47
C LEU A 116 16.97 4.44 23.13
N PRO A 117 16.00 4.18 22.20
CA PRO A 117 15.52 2.82 22.04
C PRO A 117 16.48 2.17 21.07
N ASN A 118 16.74 0.90 21.26
CA ASN A 118 17.50 0.15 20.27
C ASN A 118 16.64 -0.36 19.11
N PHE A 119 15.38 0.11 18.99
CA PHE A 119 14.46 -0.22 17.92
C PHE A 119 13.78 1.05 17.35
N PRO A 120 13.32 1.01 16.08
CA PRO A 120 12.60 2.13 15.45
C PRO A 120 11.28 2.45 16.18
N THR A 121 11.12 3.67 16.68
CA THR A 121 9.86 4.09 17.33
C THR A 121 9.70 5.62 17.36
N PRO A 122 8.47 6.15 17.34
CA PRO A 122 8.20 7.56 17.58
C PRO A 122 8.50 7.94 19.03
N VAL A 123 9.13 9.10 19.26
CA VAL A 123 9.55 9.58 20.58
C VAL A 123 9.20 11.04 20.81
N ILE A 124 8.89 11.41 22.05
CA ILE A 124 8.66 12.79 22.47
C ILE A 124 9.98 13.38 22.97
N VAL A 125 10.36 14.52 22.41
CA VAL A 125 11.59 15.26 22.72
C VAL A 125 11.26 16.65 23.23
N THR A 126 12.13 17.19 24.07
CA THR A 126 11.99 18.57 24.55
C THR A 126 12.98 19.47 23.81
N ASP A 127 12.47 20.46 23.08
CA ASP A 127 13.27 21.48 22.40
C ASP A 127 14.11 22.28 23.42
N LYS A 128 15.19 22.94 22.98
CA LYS A 128 16.03 23.85 23.79
C LYS A 128 15.23 24.94 24.50
N ARG A 129 14.04 25.25 23.99
CA ARG A 129 13.08 26.22 24.56
C ARG A 129 12.14 25.62 25.61
N GLY A 130 12.28 24.34 25.97
CA GLY A 130 11.42 23.65 26.94
C GLY A 130 10.06 23.23 26.38
N ARG A 131 9.87 23.25 25.05
CA ARG A 131 8.62 22.85 24.40
C ARG A 131 8.67 21.38 24.02
N SER A 132 7.60 20.64 24.31
CA SER A 132 7.43 19.27 23.83
C SER A 132 7.25 19.25 22.32
N LYS A 133 8.03 18.43 21.64
CA LYS A 133 7.93 18.10 20.22
C LYS A 133 8.01 16.58 20.09
N TRP A 134 7.76 16.03 18.91
CA TRP A 134 7.96 14.61 18.65
C TRP A 134 8.79 14.39 17.39
N THR A 135 9.51 13.27 17.33
CA THR A 135 10.34 12.84 16.21
C THR A 135 10.32 11.31 16.14
N VAL A 136 10.96 10.71 15.14
CA VAL A 136 11.09 9.25 15.04
C VAL A 136 12.54 8.88 15.30
N SER A 137 12.77 8.00 16.29
CA SER A 137 14.10 7.49 16.59
C SER A 137 14.32 6.17 15.85
N ILE A 138 15.22 6.17 14.87
CA ILE A 138 15.72 4.95 14.22
C ILE A 138 17.20 4.82 14.59
N PRO A 139 17.64 3.71 15.22
CA PRO A 139 19.05 3.55 15.56
C PRO A 139 19.93 3.59 14.29
N PRO A 140 21.06 4.34 14.26
CA PRO A 140 21.88 4.46 13.06
C PRO A 140 22.46 3.15 12.52
N ASN A 141 22.63 2.15 13.39
CA ASN A 141 23.14 0.82 13.04
C ASN A 141 22.02 -0.21 12.83
N HIS A 142 20.76 0.23 12.81
CA HIS A 142 19.62 -0.65 12.59
C HIS A 142 19.58 -1.15 11.14
N GLU A 143 19.02 -2.34 10.92
CA GLU A 143 18.88 -2.90 9.59
C GLU A 143 17.90 -2.07 8.74
N PHE A 144 18.24 -1.89 7.47
CA PHE A 144 17.40 -1.19 6.49
C PHE A 144 17.24 -2.02 5.21
N PRO A 145 16.08 -2.00 4.53
CA PRO A 145 14.83 -1.33 4.92
C PRO A 145 14.23 -1.91 6.20
N LEU A 146 13.44 -1.11 6.94
CA LEU A 146 12.67 -1.61 8.09
C LEU A 146 11.70 -2.70 7.63
N THR A 147 11.29 -3.58 8.53
CA THR A 147 10.31 -4.62 8.18
C THR A 147 8.94 -3.98 7.89
N PRO A 148 8.05 -4.63 7.10
CA PRO A 148 6.71 -4.12 6.84
C PRO A 148 5.93 -3.79 8.12
N ASN A 149 6.07 -4.62 9.16
CA ASN A 149 5.44 -4.38 10.46
C ASN A 149 6.00 -3.12 11.13
N GLN A 150 7.33 -2.95 11.18
CA GLN A 150 7.95 -1.75 11.74
C GLN A 150 7.49 -0.47 11.02
N TYR A 151 7.36 -0.49 9.70
CA TYR A 151 6.83 0.66 8.96
C TYR A 151 5.36 0.96 9.33
N ALA A 152 4.52 -0.07 9.43
CA ALA A 152 3.12 0.09 9.83
C ALA A 152 2.99 0.60 11.28
N ASP A 153 3.80 0.07 12.19
CA ASP A 153 3.82 0.44 13.60
C ASP A 153 4.22 1.90 13.77
N ILE A 154 5.29 2.37 13.10
CA ILE A 154 5.68 3.79 13.14
C ILE A 154 4.53 4.70 12.68
N CYS A 155 3.85 4.37 11.57
CA CYS A 155 2.76 5.20 11.07
C CYS A 155 1.54 5.22 12.00
N SER A 156 1.16 4.06 12.57
CA SER A 156 0.04 3.99 13.52
C SER A 156 0.34 4.71 14.83
N GLN A 157 1.53 4.52 15.39
CA GLN A 157 1.98 5.14 16.64
C GLN A 157 2.20 6.64 16.50
N ASN A 158 2.64 7.12 15.34
CA ASN A 158 2.85 8.56 15.09
C ASN A 158 1.58 9.39 15.32
N MET A 159 0.41 8.88 14.94
CA MET A 159 -0.86 9.59 15.14
C MET A 159 -1.15 9.79 16.63
N GLU A 160 -0.87 8.78 17.45
CA GLU A 160 -1.09 8.82 18.88
C GLU A 160 -0.08 9.74 19.60
N VAL A 161 1.20 9.65 19.24
CA VAL A 161 2.24 10.56 19.75
C VAL A 161 1.97 12.01 19.37
N ALA A 162 1.61 12.27 18.10
CA ALA A 162 1.28 13.61 17.62
C ALA A 162 0.08 14.20 18.40
N SER A 163 -0.97 13.40 18.61
CA SER A 163 -2.14 13.81 19.39
C SER A 163 -1.77 14.14 20.85
N THR A 164 -0.95 13.31 21.48
CA THR A 164 -0.49 13.52 22.85
C THR A 164 0.29 14.82 22.97
N VAL A 165 1.22 15.10 22.04
CA VAL A 165 1.99 16.35 22.07
C VAL A 165 1.08 17.55 21.85
N ALA A 166 0.10 17.46 20.96
CA ALA A 166 -0.89 18.53 20.75
C ALA A 166 -1.73 18.81 22.01
N ASP A 167 -2.12 17.77 22.75
CA ASP A 167 -2.83 17.89 24.03
C ASP A 167 -1.96 18.55 25.12
N LEU A 168 -0.67 18.22 25.18
CA LEU A 168 0.29 18.86 26.09
C LEU A 168 0.39 20.37 25.87
N HIS A 169 0.28 20.84 24.61
CA HIS A 169 0.31 22.27 24.28
C HIS A 169 -1.02 22.98 24.50
N SER A 170 -2.14 22.30 24.30
CA SER A 170 -3.46 22.94 24.33
C SER A 170 -4.10 22.99 25.73
N HIS A 171 -3.56 22.26 26.72
CA HIS A 171 -4.09 22.11 28.08
C HIS A 171 -5.58 21.71 28.14
N VAL A 172 -6.14 21.24 27.03
CA VAL A 172 -7.54 20.87 26.84
C VAL A 172 -7.54 19.66 25.92
N HIS A 173 -8.00 18.50 26.41
CA HIS A 173 -8.27 17.36 25.53
C HIS A 173 -9.32 17.77 24.51
N ARG A 174 -8.91 17.98 23.26
CA ARG A 174 -9.83 18.15 22.14
C ARG A 174 -10.01 16.79 21.51
N GLU A 175 -11.24 16.42 21.17
CA GLU A 175 -11.45 15.36 20.19
C GLU A 175 -10.77 15.81 18.90
N HIS A 176 -9.58 15.28 18.64
CA HIS A 176 -8.84 15.61 17.43
C HIS A 176 -9.68 15.17 16.23
N ALA A 177 -9.77 16.05 15.23
CA ALA A 177 -10.43 15.71 13.98
C ALA A 177 -9.78 14.44 13.42
N ALA A 178 -10.57 13.39 13.22
CA ALA A 178 -10.11 12.11 12.71
C ALA A 178 -9.51 12.20 11.28
N HIS A 179 -9.64 13.35 10.62
CA HIS A 179 -9.20 13.57 9.25
C HIS A 179 -8.46 14.91 9.15
N TYR A 180 -7.14 14.81 9.06
CA TYR A 180 -6.31 15.90 8.57
C TYR A 180 -6.31 15.93 7.04
N ASP A 181 -6.18 17.12 6.46
CA ASP A 181 -5.96 17.27 5.02
C ASP A 181 -4.66 16.55 4.59
N TYR A 182 -4.57 16.16 3.33
CA TYR A 182 -3.47 15.34 2.81
C TYR A 182 -2.09 15.97 3.05
N TYR A 183 -1.99 17.29 2.87
CA TYR A 183 -0.76 18.06 3.08
C TYR A 183 -0.65 18.69 4.47
N HIS A 184 -1.36 18.15 5.46
CA HIS A 184 -1.24 18.64 6.83
C HIS A 184 0.20 18.54 7.36
N VAL A 185 0.70 19.68 7.83
CA VAL A 185 2.02 19.80 8.48
C VAL A 185 1.80 19.91 9.98
N ASP A 186 2.32 18.94 10.72
CA ASP A 186 2.31 18.98 12.18
C ASP A 186 3.40 19.93 12.66
N GLN A 187 3.00 21.00 13.35
CA GLN A 187 3.92 22.00 13.89
C GLN A 187 4.78 21.48 15.05
N ASN A 188 4.35 20.39 15.68
CA ASN A 188 5.02 19.76 16.81
C ASN A 188 6.02 18.67 16.36
N PHE A 189 6.01 18.30 15.07
CA PHE A 189 6.99 17.38 14.52
C PHE A 189 8.37 18.06 14.40
N MET A 190 9.41 17.31 14.73
CA MET A 190 10.81 17.64 14.53
C MET A 190 11.45 16.59 13.63
N ASP A 191 11.99 17.01 12.48
CA ASP A 191 12.66 16.10 11.57
C ASP A 191 13.88 15.42 12.25
N VAL A 192 14.23 14.20 11.84
CA VAL A 192 15.33 13.42 12.44
C VAL A 192 16.64 14.19 12.38
N ALA A 193 16.94 14.81 11.23
CA ALA A 193 18.18 15.57 11.06
C ALA A 193 18.19 16.85 11.93
N GLU A 194 17.03 17.49 12.13
CA GLU A 194 16.88 18.60 13.07
C GLU A 194 17.15 18.11 14.50
N ALA A 195 16.53 17.00 14.91
CA ALA A 195 16.72 16.41 16.24
C ALA A 195 18.18 16.02 16.51
N GLU A 196 18.88 15.46 15.53
CA GLU A 196 20.31 15.18 15.61
C GLU A 196 21.16 16.45 15.75
N ALA A 197 20.88 17.48 14.95
CA ALA A 197 21.56 18.77 15.04
C ALA A 197 21.35 19.45 16.41
N HIS A 198 20.22 19.20 17.06
CA HIS A 198 19.95 19.64 18.43
C HIS A 198 20.54 18.74 19.52
N GLY A 199 21.15 17.60 19.17
CA GLY A 199 21.72 16.63 20.11
C GLY A 199 20.67 15.79 20.84
N LEU A 200 19.45 15.71 20.29
CA LEU A 200 18.31 14.96 20.85
C LEU A 200 18.32 13.50 20.40
N LEU A 201 18.87 13.22 19.22
CA LEU A 201 19.05 11.86 18.68
C LEU A 201 20.53 11.58 18.40
N PRO A 202 20.95 10.29 18.47
CA PRO A 202 22.30 9.90 18.16
C PRO A 202 22.53 9.95 16.64
N GLY A 203 23.28 10.93 16.16
CA GLY A 203 23.73 10.95 14.78
C GLY A 203 24.84 9.92 14.50
N VAL A 204 25.19 9.79 13.22
CA VAL A 204 26.29 8.92 12.77
C VAL A 204 27.62 9.42 13.34
N LYS A 205 28.23 8.67 14.27
CA LYS A 205 29.58 8.99 14.78
C LYS A 205 30.59 8.83 13.64
N ALA A 206 31.05 9.96 13.11
CA ALA A 206 31.88 10.13 11.91
C ALA A 206 33.26 9.43 11.86
N LYS A 207 33.53 8.39 12.65
CA LYS A 207 34.84 7.72 12.64
C LYS A 207 34.86 6.20 12.56
N ASN A 208 33.75 5.49 12.81
CA ASN A 208 33.75 4.01 12.76
C ASN A 208 32.56 3.37 12.02
N SER A 209 31.69 4.15 11.37
CA SER A 209 30.59 3.61 10.54
C SER A 209 30.95 3.49 9.05
N VAL A 210 32.23 3.33 8.73
CA VAL A 210 32.64 2.49 7.58
C VAL A 210 32.44 1.01 7.94
N LEU A 211 31.38 0.70 8.72
CA LEU A 211 30.70 -0.56 8.56
C LEU A 211 30.07 -0.45 7.19
N ARG A 212 30.87 -0.87 6.19
CA ARG A 212 30.48 -1.27 4.85
C ARG A 212 28.98 -1.12 4.70
N GLU A 213 28.55 -0.08 3.98
CA GLU A 213 27.27 -0.10 3.28
C GLU A 213 27.10 -1.54 2.80
N LYS A 214 26.28 -2.33 3.50
CA LYS A 214 26.03 -3.71 3.12
C LYS A 214 25.21 -3.58 1.85
N ASP A 215 25.91 -3.45 0.72
CA ASP A 215 25.44 -3.51 -0.65
C ASP A 215 23.96 -3.10 -0.75
N GLY A 216 23.68 -1.87 -0.33
CA GLY A 216 22.32 -1.39 -0.18
C GLY A 216 21.65 -1.50 -1.54
N SER A 217 20.59 -2.29 -1.61
CA SER A 217 19.85 -2.59 -2.84
C SER A 217 18.96 -1.41 -3.24
N LEU A 218 19.52 -0.19 -3.15
CA LEU A 218 18.86 1.03 -3.53
C LEU A 218 19.17 1.31 -4.99
N VAL A 219 18.14 1.26 -5.80
CA VAL A 219 18.17 1.55 -7.22
C VAL A 219 17.87 3.04 -7.42
N GLY A 220 18.61 3.66 -8.34
CA GLY A 220 18.59 5.10 -8.57
C GLY A 220 19.71 5.85 -7.86
N GLU A 221 20.66 5.16 -7.22
CA GLU A 221 21.88 5.76 -6.67
C GLU A 221 22.98 5.85 -7.73
N ASN A 222 23.74 6.96 -7.73
CA ASN A 222 24.92 7.12 -8.57
C ASN A 222 26.15 6.52 -7.89
N LYS A 223 26.39 5.22 -8.12
CA LYS A 223 27.53 4.48 -7.55
C LYS A 223 28.89 4.85 -8.14
N ASP A 224 28.91 5.51 -9.29
CA ASP A 224 30.13 5.81 -10.06
C ASP A 224 30.69 7.22 -9.80
N SER A 225 30.02 8.01 -8.94
CA SER A 225 30.48 9.36 -8.62
C SER A 225 31.60 9.34 -7.59
N LEU A 226 32.84 9.48 -8.07
CA LEU A 226 34.04 9.82 -7.30
C LEU A 226 33.95 11.18 -6.57
N ILE A 227 32.83 11.89 -6.71
CA ILE A 227 32.58 13.22 -6.15
C ILE A 227 31.61 13.04 -4.98
N ASP A 228 32.02 13.54 -3.81
CA ASP A 228 31.22 13.61 -2.59
C ASP A 228 30.03 14.56 -2.83
N SER A 229 28.94 13.99 -3.38
CA SER A 229 27.71 14.74 -3.66
C SER A 229 26.95 15.00 -2.37
N GLU A 230 26.28 16.16 -2.29
CA GLU A 230 25.44 16.50 -1.14
C GLU A 230 24.25 15.53 -1.03
N ILE A 231 23.77 15.33 0.20
CA ILE A 231 22.55 14.55 0.46
C ILE A 231 21.37 15.29 -0.21
N CYS A 232 20.50 14.54 -0.88
CA CYS A 232 19.30 15.11 -1.47
C CYS A 232 18.45 15.87 -0.43
N ASP A 233 17.95 17.07 -0.75
CA ASP A 233 17.14 17.86 0.18
C ASP A 233 15.81 17.19 0.55
N LYS A 234 15.15 16.55 -0.42
CA LYS A 234 13.91 15.80 -0.23
C LYS A 234 13.90 14.57 -1.09
N THR A 235 13.45 13.47 -0.51
CA THR A 235 13.40 12.18 -1.22
C THR A 235 12.09 11.45 -0.97
N LEU A 236 11.75 10.57 -1.92
CA LEU A 236 10.73 9.54 -1.78
C LEU A 236 11.38 8.22 -2.18
N THR A 237 11.42 7.26 -1.25
CA THR A 237 11.92 5.91 -1.53
C THR A 237 10.76 4.93 -1.50
N PHE A 238 10.58 4.20 -2.60
CA PHE A 238 9.60 3.14 -2.69
C PHE A 238 10.24 1.79 -2.34
N VAL A 239 9.76 1.11 -1.31
CA VAL A 239 10.23 -0.21 -0.89
C VAL A 239 9.35 -1.27 -1.56
N LEU A 240 9.96 -2.12 -2.40
CA LEU A 240 9.25 -3.15 -3.17
C LEU A 240 8.82 -4.36 -2.33
N GLU A 241 9.32 -4.49 -1.10
CA GLU A 241 8.90 -5.55 -0.19
C GLU A 241 7.39 -5.48 0.09
N THR A 242 6.73 -6.63 -0.05
CA THR A 242 5.29 -6.76 0.13
C THR A 242 4.96 -8.19 0.55
N SER A 243 3.90 -8.33 1.36
CA SER A 243 3.28 -9.63 1.68
C SER A 243 2.33 -10.12 0.59
N ASP A 244 1.91 -9.23 -0.32
CA ASP A 244 1.10 -9.59 -1.48
C ASP A 244 1.97 -10.27 -2.55
N ALA A 245 1.55 -11.46 -2.99
CA ALA A 245 2.20 -12.15 -4.09
C ALA A 245 2.00 -11.42 -5.43
N GLY A 246 0.92 -10.66 -5.60
CA GLY A 246 0.55 -10.05 -6.87
C GLY A 246 1.48 -8.89 -7.26
N LEU A 247 2.08 -8.98 -8.45
CA LEU A 247 2.95 -7.91 -8.97
C LEU A 247 2.16 -6.64 -9.34
N GLY A 248 0.92 -6.78 -9.81
CA GLY A 248 0.14 -5.66 -10.35
C GLY A 248 -0.13 -4.53 -9.35
N LYS A 249 -0.45 -4.85 -8.08
CA LYS A 249 -0.65 -3.82 -7.04
C LYS A 249 0.63 -3.06 -6.76
N GLY A 250 1.75 -3.80 -6.61
CA GLY A 250 3.08 -3.23 -6.45
C GLY A 250 3.44 -2.23 -7.57
N LEU A 251 3.18 -2.58 -8.83
CA LEU A 251 3.44 -1.70 -9.97
C LEU A 251 2.59 -0.43 -9.93
N MET A 252 1.29 -0.54 -9.70
CA MET A 252 0.42 0.64 -9.66
C MET A 252 0.80 1.56 -8.49
N MET A 253 1.19 0.99 -7.33
CA MET A 253 1.72 1.76 -6.20
C MET A 253 3.04 2.46 -6.56
N LEU A 254 3.99 1.73 -7.16
CA LEU A 254 5.28 2.24 -7.59
C LEU A 254 5.12 3.41 -8.58
N TRP A 255 4.27 3.25 -9.59
CA TRP A 255 4.02 4.28 -10.59
C TRP A 255 3.36 5.52 -9.98
N THR A 256 2.36 5.33 -9.12
CA THR A 256 1.69 6.43 -8.42
C THR A 256 2.66 7.16 -7.48
N ALA A 257 3.53 6.43 -6.76
CA ALA A 257 4.55 6.99 -5.88
C ALA A 257 5.58 7.83 -6.65
N PHE A 258 5.96 7.41 -7.85
CA PHE A 258 6.82 8.22 -8.71
C PHE A 258 6.13 9.51 -9.15
N GLY A 259 4.89 9.44 -9.62
CA GLY A 259 4.10 10.62 -9.98
C GLY A 259 3.94 11.59 -8.81
N LEU A 260 3.71 11.05 -7.60
CA LEU A 260 3.64 11.83 -6.36
C LEU A 260 4.99 12.50 -6.03
N ALA A 261 6.10 11.75 -6.13
CA ALA A 261 7.43 12.29 -5.90
C ALA A 261 7.74 13.47 -6.82
N GLN A 262 7.39 13.35 -8.11
CA GLN A 262 7.57 14.43 -9.08
C GLN A 262 6.70 15.65 -8.75
N LYS A 263 5.45 15.43 -8.34
CA LYS A 263 4.56 16.51 -7.93
C LYS A 263 5.07 17.26 -6.69
N GLU A 264 5.71 16.54 -5.77
CA GLU A 264 6.25 17.10 -4.52
C GLU A 264 7.69 17.61 -4.63
N GLY A 265 8.34 17.46 -5.80
CA GLY A 265 9.74 17.82 -5.99
C GLY A 265 10.70 16.96 -5.17
N ARG A 266 10.37 15.68 -4.94
CA ARG A 266 11.20 14.71 -4.22
C ARG A 266 12.04 13.89 -5.20
N HIS A 267 13.32 13.68 -4.89
CA HIS A 267 14.15 12.72 -5.60
C HIS A 267 13.69 11.29 -5.32
N PHE A 268 13.59 10.47 -6.35
CA PHE A 268 12.97 9.14 -6.26
C PHE A 268 14.01 8.02 -6.24
N PHE A 269 13.83 7.07 -5.33
CA PHE A 269 14.65 5.86 -5.23
C PHE A 269 13.77 4.62 -5.06
N VAL A 270 14.29 3.45 -5.42
CA VAL A 270 13.59 2.17 -5.26
C VAL A 270 14.45 1.24 -4.42
N ASP A 271 13.90 0.66 -3.37
CA ASP A 271 14.58 -0.38 -2.59
C ASP A 271 14.04 -1.76 -2.99
N ASP A 272 14.93 -2.60 -3.53
CA ASP A 272 14.61 -3.96 -3.98
C ASP A 272 15.28 -5.05 -3.11
N SER A 273 15.70 -4.70 -1.88
CA SER A 273 16.52 -5.56 -1.02
C SER A 273 15.83 -6.88 -0.66
N ARG A 274 14.52 -6.83 -0.39
CA ARG A 274 13.67 -7.97 0.01
C ARG A 274 12.49 -8.17 -0.94
N TRP A 275 12.65 -7.82 -2.22
CA TRP A 275 11.57 -8.00 -3.17
C TRP A 275 11.37 -9.48 -3.54
N ALA A 276 10.13 -9.96 -3.46
CA ALA A 276 9.79 -11.37 -3.66
C ALA A 276 10.09 -11.93 -5.06
N TYR A 277 10.28 -11.03 -6.04
CA TYR A 277 10.55 -11.35 -7.45
C TYR A 277 12.04 -11.28 -7.82
N GLY A 278 12.92 -10.86 -6.90
CA GLY A 278 14.36 -10.71 -7.16
C GLY A 278 14.79 -9.25 -7.24
N LYS A 279 15.65 -8.91 -8.20
CA LYS A 279 16.19 -7.54 -8.38
C LYS A 279 15.38 -6.75 -9.39
N TYR A 280 15.10 -5.48 -9.09
CA TYR A 280 14.41 -4.54 -9.97
C TYR A 280 15.08 -4.42 -11.33
N THR A 281 16.41 -4.33 -11.35
CA THR A 281 17.21 -4.17 -12.58
C THR A 281 17.17 -5.39 -13.51
N THR A 282 16.67 -6.53 -13.04
CA THR A 282 16.43 -7.70 -13.89
C THR A 282 15.23 -7.50 -14.81
N PHE A 283 14.25 -6.70 -14.38
CA PHE A 283 13.01 -6.44 -15.11
C PHE A 283 13.03 -5.10 -15.82
N PHE A 284 13.59 -4.08 -15.17
CA PHE A 284 13.50 -2.69 -15.60
C PHE A 284 14.86 -2.00 -15.64
N LYS A 285 14.96 -0.94 -16.44
CA LYS A 285 16.07 0.01 -16.35
C LYS A 285 15.96 0.81 -15.05
N PRO A 286 17.08 1.22 -14.44
CA PRO A 286 17.07 2.07 -13.25
C PRO A 286 16.22 3.34 -13.46
N PRO A 287 15.58 3.87 -12.39
CA PRO A 287 14.86 5.13 -12.46
C PRO A 287 15.83 6.30 -12.79
N PRO A 288 15.31 7.46 -13.22
CA PRO A 288 16.12 8.65 -13.45
C PRO A 288 17.00 8.99 -12.24
N ILE A 289 18.32 8.95 -12.42
CA ILE A 289 19.29 9.09 -11.34
C ILE A 289 19.42 10.58 -10.95
N PRO A 290 19.19 10.94 -9.67
CA PRO A 290 19.37 12.31 -9.19
C PRO A 290 20.86 12.67 -9.06
N LYS A 291 21.15 13.98 -9.00
CA LYS A 291 22.53 14.50 -8.87
C LYS A 291 23.08 14.50 -7.43
N CYS A 292 22.27 14.06 -6.48
CA CYS A 292 22.55 14.03 -5.05
C CYS A 292 22.57 12.59 -4.55
N ARG A 293 23.22 12.36 -3.40
CA ARG A 293 23.25 11.04 -2.78
C ARG A 293 22.00 10.77 -1.93
N PRO A 294 21.59 9.49 -1.78
CA PRO A 294 20.49 9.15 -0.89
C PRO A 294 20.79 9.56 0.56
N PRO A 295 19.75 9.85 1.35
CA PRO A 295 19.89 10.21 2.76
C PRO A 295 20.35 9.01 3.60
N PRO A 296 20.92 9.25 4.78
CA PRO A 296 21.17 8.20 5.75
C PRO A 296 19.90 7.41 6.09
N ARG A 297 20.03 6.10 6.28
CA ARG A 297 18.88 5.18 6.44
C ARG A 297 17.97 5.49 7.62
N HIS A 298 18.52 6.02 8.71
CA HIS A 298 17.76 6.40 9.91
C HIS A 298 16.98 7.72 9.74
N GLU A 299 17.28 8.52 8.71
CA GLU A 299 16.50 9.72 8.38
C GLU A 299 15.31 9.42 7.46
N MET A 300 15.21 8.19 6.93
CA MET A 300 14.16 7.79 6.00
C MET A 300 12.92 7.31 6.76
N LEU A 301 11.84 8.10 6.73
CA LEU A 301 10.65 7.87 7.55
C LEU A 301 9.40 7.50 6.74
N PRO A 302 8.58 6.55 7.21
CA PRO A 302 7.31 6.23 6.55
C PRO A 302 6.20 7.27 6.82
N CYS A 303 6.25 7.92 7.99
CA CYS A 303 5.32 8.93 8.45
C CYS A 303 6.07 9.93 9.36
N PRO A 304 5.65 11.20 9.45
CA PRO A 304 4.51 11.81 8.77
C PRO A 304 4.77 12.11 7.29
N HIS A 305 3.72 12.39 6.50
CA HIS A 305 3.84 12.62 5.04
C HIS A 305 4.79 13.76 4.67
N HIS A 306 4.85 14.81 5.49
CA HIS A 306 5.71 15.97 5.27
C HIS A 306 7.17 15.75 5.70
N ALA A 307 7.56 14.54 6.14
CA ALA A 307 8.95 14.20 6.45
C ALA A 307 9.87 14.46 5.25
N ARG A 308 11.11 14.88 5.52
CA ARG A 308 12.08 15.27 4.48
C ARG A 308 12.41 14.11 3.53
N HIS A 309 12.59 12.92 4.09
CA HIS A 309 12.86 11.67 3.35
C HIS A 309 11.72 10.69 3.60
N LEU A 310 10.78 10.61 2.66
CA LEU A 310 9.57 9.79 2.81
C LEU A 310 9.81 8.38 2.29
N VAL A 311 9.36 7.37 3.03
CA VAL A 311 9.38 5.97 2.62
C VAL A 311 7.96 5.49 2.36
N VAL A 312 7.72 4.96 1.16
CA VAL A 312 6.44 4.38 0.78
C VAL A 312 6.63 2.88 0.57
N SER A 313 5.80 2.07 1.21
CA SER A 313 5.80 0.62 1.05
C SER A 313 4.36 0.10 0.97
N ALA A 314 4.19 -1.18 0.64
CA ALA A 314 2.87 -1.82 0.71
C ALA A 314 2.25 -1.73 2.12
N ALA A 315 3.06 -1.67 3.18
CA ALA A 315 2.58 -1.56 4.56
C ALA A 315 2.09 -0.14 4.92
N THR A 316 2.59 0.90 4.26
CA THR A 316 2.24 2.31 4.54
C THR A 316 1.33 2.92 3.48
N VAL A 317 0.89 2.09 2.52
CA VAL A 317 0.07 2.51 1.37
C VAL A 317 -1.23 3.19 1.79
N THR A 318 -1.88 2.75 2.88
CA THR A 318 -3.13 3.34 3.37
C THR A 318 -2.93 4.72 3.98
N HIS A 319 -1.72 5.03 4.46
CA HIS A 319 -1.37 6.36 4.97
C HIS A 319 -0.98 7.30 3.82
N THR A 320 -0.28 6.78 2.80
CA THR A 320 0.20 7.60 1.66
C THR A 320 -0.87 7.79 0.57
N PHE A 321 -1.64 6.76 0.26
CA PHE A 321 -2.67 6.69 -0.78
C PHE A 321 -4.04 6.34 -0.18
N GLY A 322 -4.34 6.85 1.01
CA GLY A 322 -5.60 6.60 1.72
C GLY A 322 -6.77 7.49 1.28
N GLY A 323 -7.76 7.61 2.16
CA GLY A 323 -8.92 8.50 1.97
C GLY A 323 -8.50 9.94 1.70
N ALA A 324 -7.62 10.50 2.54
CA ALA A 324 -7.13 11.87 2.37
C ALA A 324 -6.44 12.12 1.02
N PHE A 325 -5.72 11.12 0.48
CA PHE A 325 -5.14 11.21 -0.86
C PHE A 325 -6.23 11.29 -1.93
N ASN A 326 -7.23 10.41 -1.87
CA ASN A 326 -8.33 10.44 -2.82
C ASN A 326 -9.11 11.77 -2.73
N ASP A 327 -9.40 12.24 -1.52
CA ASP A 327 -10.12 13.50 -1.32
C ASP A 327 -9.36 14.71 -1.87
N TYR A 328 -8.03 14.71 -1.77
CA TYR A 328 -7.18 15.79 -2.28
C TYR A 328 -6.99 15.75 -3.81
N PHE A 329 -6.78 14.55 -4.37
CA PHE A 329 -6.39 14.39 -5.78
C PHE A 329 -7.55 14.10 -6.72
N GLU A 330 -8.71 13.67 -6.23
CA GLU A 330 -9.89 13.55 -7.06
C GLU A 330 -10.44 14.93 -7.43
N ASP A 331 -10.75 15.14 -8.71
CA ASP A 331 -11.41 16.37 -9.15
C ASP A 331 -12.89 16.34 -8.76
N ALA A 332 -13.22 16.97 -7.62
CA ALA A 332 -14.58 17.04 -7.11
C ALA A 332 -15.59 17.75 -8.05
N LYS A 333 -15.12 18.48 -9.08
CA LYS A 333 -15.97 19.13 -10.08
C LYS A 333 -16.36 18.21 -11.24
N LYS A 334 -15.73 17.04 -11.34
CA LYS A 334 -15.97 16.05 -12.39
C LYS A 334 -16.86 14.91 -11.86
N MET A 335 -17.40 14.14 -12.79
CA MET A 335 -18.25 12.98 -12.48
C MET A 335 -17.53 11.69 -12.84
N GLU A 336 -17.87 10.62 -12.11
CA GLU A 336 -17.44 9.25 -12.42
C GLU A 336 -15.91 9.12 -12.59
N VAL A 337 -15.47 8.45 -13.66
CA VAL A 337 -14.05 8.19 -13.95
C VAL A 337 -13.25 9.47 -14.08
N TYR A 338 -13.83 10.56 -14.57
CA TYR A 338 -13.12 11.83 -14.80
C TYR A 338 -12.60 12.47 -13.52
N ARG A 339 -13.16 12.12 -12.35
CA ARG A 339 -12.61 12.51 -11.04
C ARG A 339 -11.21 11.94 -10.81
N GLN A 340 -10.93 10.76 -11.36
CA GLN A 340 -9.68 10.02 -11.17
C GLN A 340 -8.55 10.47 -12.11
N LYS A 341 -8.81 11.42 -13.03
CA LYS A 341 -7.82 11.87 -14.02
C LYS A 341 -6.48 12.30 -13.41
N PRO A 342 -6.43 13.10 -12.32
CA PRO A 342 -5.15 13.49 -11.74
C PRO A 342 -4.36 12.31 -11.16
N ILE A 343 -5.06 11.32 -10.58
CA ILE A 343 -4.44 10.09 -10.05
C ILE A 343 -3.94 9.21 -11.20
N PHE A 344 -4.73 9.09 -12.27
CA PHE A 344 -4.33 8.40 -13.49
C PHE A 344 -3.06 9.03 -14.10
N GLU A 345 -3.00 10.35 -14.20
CA GLU A 345 -1.85 11.07 -14.74
C GLU A 345 -0.59 10.85 -13.90
N MET A 346 -0.71 10.79 -12.57
CA MET A 346 0.42 10.41 -11.70
C MET A 346 0.92 9.00 -12.00
N ALA A 347 0.01 8.02 -12.10
CA ALA A 347 0.37 6.66 -12.48
C ALA A 347 0.96 6.59 -13.90
N ARG A 348 0.48 7.41 -14.83
CA ARG A 348 0.99 7.49 -16.21
C ARG A 348 2.43 7.99 -16.25
N LEU A 349 2.74 9.04 -15.49
CA LEU A 349 4.11 9.55 -15.37
C LEU A 349 5.04 8.48 -14.80
N GLY A 350 4.59 7.73 -13.80
CA GLY A 350 5.34 6.61 -13.25
C GLY A 350 5.56 5.48 -14.24
N TYR A 351 4.52 5.10 -15.00
CA TYR A 351 4.63 4.11 -16.07
C TYR A 351 5.70 4.51 -17.10
N GLU A 352 5.64 5.72 -17.64
CA GLU A 352 6.56 6.16 -18.69
C GLU A 352 8.02 6.19 -18.21
N ALA A 353 8.24 6.59 -16.95
CA ALA A 353 9.58 6.68 -16.37
C ALA A 353 10.14 5.34 -15.89
N LEU A 354 9.31 4.46 -15.31
CA LEU A 354 9.76 3.28 -14.58
C LEU A 354 9.50 1.96 -15.30
N PHE A 355 8.57 1.91 -16.26
CA PHE A 355 8.27 0.70 -17.02
C PHE A 355 9.12 0.60 -18.29
N GLN A 356 10.42 0.77 -18.11
CA GLN A 356 11.41 0.58 -19.17
C GLN A 356 11.98 -0.82 -19.03
N LEU A 357 11.46 -1.80 -19.77
CA LEU A 357 11.89 -3.19 -19.65
C LEU A 357 13.41 -3.35 -19.91
N SER A 358 13.98 -4.43 -19.39
CA SER A 358 15.36 -4.86 -19.69
C SER A 358 15.58 -4.94 -21.21
N ASP A 359 16.80 -4.70 -21.68
CA ASP A 359 17.06 -4.59 -23.13
C ASP A 359 16.64 -5.84 -23.91
N ASN A 360 16.78 -7.03 -23.31
CA ASN A 360 16.37 -8.28 -23.92
C ASN A 360 14.83 -8.38 -24.03
N ASP A 361 14.11 -8.10 -22.94
CA ASP A 361 12.65 -8.22 -22.91
C ASP A 361 11.99 -7.11 -23.72
N SER A 362 12.53 -5.88 -23.71
CA SER A 362 12.04 -4.78 -24.54
C SER A 362 12.15 -5.11 -26.03
N LYS A 363 13.30 -5.63 -26.47
CA LYS A 363 13.50 -5.99 -27.88
C LYS A 363 12.49 -7.05 -28.35
N TYR A 364 12.22 -8.05 -27.51
CA TYR A 364 11.22 -9.06 -27.81
C TYR A 364 9.81 -8.45 -27.89
N VAL A 365 9.43 -7.63 -26.91
CA VAL A 365 8.12 -6.96 -26.88
C VAL A 365 7.93 -6.05 -28.09
N ASP A 366 8.95 -5.29 -28.49
CA ASP A 366 8.90 -4.39 -29.66
C ASP A 366 8.69 -5.19 -30.95
N MET A 367 9.44 -6.28 -31.13
CA MET A 367 9.26 -7.19 -32.26
C MET A 367 7.85 -7.77 -32.30
N ARG A 368 7.34 -8.23 -31.14
CA ARG A 368 6.01 -8.86 -31.05
C ARG A 368 4.87 -7.87 -31.28
N ALA A 369 4.97 -6.65 -30.77
CA ALA A 369 3.99 -5.60 -31.03
C ALA A 369 3.98 -5.17 -32.52
N ALA A 370 5.16 -5.07 -33.14
CA ALA A 370 5.28 -4.78 -34.57
C ALA A 370 4.70 -5.91 -35.44
N GLU A 371 4.83 -7.17 -35.04
CA GLU A 371 4.23 -8.32 -35.74
C GLU A 371 2.70 -8.17 -35.84
N PHE A 372 2.02 -7.84 -34.74
CA PHE A 372 0.56 -7.63 -34.75
C PHE A 372 0.16 -6.40 -35.56
N SER A 373 0.90 -5.30 -35.43
CA SER A 373 0.66 -4.08 -36.19
C SER A 373 0.82 -4.29 -37.70
N THR A 374 1.81 -5.08 -38.12
CA THR A 374 2.05 -5.38 -39.53
C THR A 374 0.95 -6.26 -40.12
N LYS A 375 0.46 -7.25 -39.36
CA LYS A 375 -0.62 -8.14 -39.80
C LYS A 375 -1.97 -7.44 -39.96
N SER A 376 -2.21 -6.37 -39.21
CA SER A 376 -3.45 -5.59 -39.25
C SER A 376 -3.40 -4.42 -40.23
N THR A 377 -2.22 -4.06 -40.74
CA THR A 377 -2.06 -2.96 -41.70
C THR A 377 -2.43 -3.44 -43.11
N LEU A 378 -3.30 -2.69 -43.78
CA LEU A 378 -3.71 -2.95 -45.17
C LEU A 378 -3.10 -1.90 -46.11
N ASP A 379 -2.72 -2.32 -47.32
CA ASP A 379 -2.24 -1.46 -48.41
C ASP A 379 -3.24 -1.66 -49.58
N PRO A 380 -3.93 -0.62 -50.14
CA PRO A 380 -3.62 0.81 -50.20
C PRO A 380 -4.58 1.77 -49.45
N SER A 381 -4.17 3.05 -49.39
CA SER A 381 -4.71 4.22 -48.65
C SER A 381 -6.24 4.48 -48.59
N SER A 382 -7.06 3.72 -49.33
CA SER A 382 -8.52 3.86 -49.34
C SER A 382 -9.22 2.98 -48.31
N GLN A 383 -8.50 2.13 -47.57
CA GLN A 383 -9.04 1.19 -46.59
C GLN A 383 -8.54 1.53 -45.19
N GLU A 384 -9.37 1.32 -44.17
CA GLU A 384 -8.91 1.44 -42.80
C GLU A 384 -8.04 0.22 -42.44
N ASN A 385 -7.08 0.42 -41.54
CA ASN A 385 -6.35 -0.71 -40.95
C ASN A 385 -7.26 -1.53 -40.06
N GLY A 386 -7.00 -2.84 -39.96
CA GLY A 386 -7.67 -3.73 -39.02
C GLY A 386 -7.46 -3.28 -37.57
N MET A 387 -8.43 -3.58 -36.71
CA MET A 387 -8.36 -3.25 -35.28
C MET A 387 -7.69 -4.40 -34.53
N ILE A 388 -6.74 -4.08 -33.65
CA ILE A 388 -6.17 -5.05 -32.72
C ILE A 388 -6.88 -4.92 -31.37
N ILE A 389 -7.52 -6.00 -30.91
CA ILE A 389 -8.13 -6.07 -29.59
C ILE A 389 -7.29 -6.95 -28.68
N GLY A 390 -6.74 -6.34 -27.63
CA GLY A 390 -6.11 -7.04 -26.53
C GLY A 390 -7.15 -7.58 -25.56
N ILE A 391 -7.00 -8.82 -25.13
CA ILE A 391 -7.87 -9.45 -24.14
C ILE A 391 -6.99 -9.85 -22.96
N HIS A 392 -7.31 -9.35 -21.77
CA HIS A 392 -6.62 -9.72 -20.54
C HIS A 392 -7.60 -10.45 -19.61
N VAL A 393 -7.42 -11.76 -19.52
CA VAL A 393 -8.21 -12.65 -18.66
C VAL A 393 -7.44 -12.85 -17.35
N ARG A 394 -8.15 -12.67 -16.23
CA ARG A 394 -7.60 -12.93 -14.89
C ARG A 394 -8.45 -13.95 -14.17
N HIS A 395 -7.87 -15.12 -13.91
CA HIS A 395 -8.46 -16.16 -13.06
C HIS A 395 -7.76 -16.16 -11.69
N GLY A 396 -7.44 -17.33 -11.14
CA GLY A 396 -6.61 -17.52 -9.94
C GLY A 396 -7.30 -17.16 -8.62
N ASP A 397 -6.60 -16.47 -7.74
CA ASP A 397 -7.17 -16.03 -6.45
C ASP A 397 -8.05 -14.77 -6.54
N ARG A 398 -8.10 -14.10 -7.70
CA ARG A 398 -8.93 -12.90 -7.87
C ARG A 398 -10.32 -13.26 -8.41
N ARG A 399 -11.34 -12.55 -7.94
CA ARG A 399 -12.72 -12.68 -8.40
C ARG A 399 -13.25 -11.34 -8.94
N PRO A 400 -14.16 -11.36 -9.94
CA PRO A 400 -14.85 -10.18 -10.44
C PRO A 400 -15.54 -9.37 -9.34
N TYR A 401 -15.70 -8.06 -9.56
CA TYR A 401 -16.53 -7.21 -8.70
C TYR A 401 -18.03 -7.43 -8.94
N GLU A 402 -18.41 -7.82 -10.15
CA GLU A 402 -19.79 -8.07 -10.50
C GLU A 402 -20.38 -9.20 -9.65
N PHE A 403 -21.50 -8.90 -8.99
CA PHE A 403 -22.08 -9.79 -7.99
C PHE A 403 -22.42 -11.19 -8.55
N GLN A 404 -22.84 -11.27 -9.82
CA GLN A 404 -23.22 -12.53 -10.45
C GLN A 404 -22.05 -13.52 -10.60
N TYR A 405 -20.82 -13.01 -10.66
CA TYR A 405 -19.60 -13.80 -10.82
C TYR A 405 -18.69 -13.72 -9.58
N LYS A 406 -19.16 -13.19 -8.45
CA LYS A 406 -18.32 -13.00 -7.26
C LYS A 406 -17.67 -14.30 -6.75
N ASP A 407 -18.34 -15.43 -6.95
CA ASP A 407 -17.91 -16.77 -6.51
C ASP A 407 -17.33 -17.60 -7.67
N SER A 408 -17.23 -17.03 -8.87
CA SER A 408 -16.75 -17.69 -10.09
C SER A 408 -15.91 -16.73 -10.95
N TYR A 409 -15.73 -17.06 -12.23
CA TYR A 409 -15.08 -16.19 -13.21
C TYR A 409 -16.10 -15.71 -14.23
N ILE A 410 -15.82 -14.57 -14.86
CA ILE A 410 -16.59 -14.11 -16.03
C ILE A 410 -16.35 -15.11 -17.17
N PRO A 411 -17.40 -15.65 -17.81
CA PRO A 411 -17.26 -16.59 -18.91
C PRO A 411 -16.41 -16.03 -20.05
N LEU A 412 -15.56 -16.88 -20.65
CA LEU A 412 -14.68 -16.48 -21.75
C LEU A 412 -15.46 -15.96 -22.97
N THR A 413 -16.66 -16.50 -23.19
CA THR A 413 -17.59 -16.03 -24.22
C THR A 413 -17.91 -14.54 -24.08
N VAL A 414 -18.03 -14.01 -22.86
CA VAL A 414 -18.31 -12.57 -22.64
C VAL A 414 -17.17 -11.70 -23.18
N TYR A 415 -15.92 -12.11 -22.97
CA TYR A 415 -14.76 -11.39 -23.51
C TYR A 415 -14.71 -11.50 -25.04
N ASN A 416 -14.89 -12.72 -25.58
CA ASN A 416 -14.82 -12.98 -27.01
C ASN A 416 -15.92 -12.25 -27.78
N ASP A 417 -17.17 -12.37 -27.30
CA ASP A 417 -18.33 -11.70 -27.89
C ASP A 417 -18.17 -10.18 -27.84
N LYS A 418 -17.66 -9.64 -26.72
CA LYS A 418 -17.41 -8.21 -26.60
C LYS A 418 -16.34 -7.74 -27.59
N ALA A 419 -15.26 -8.51 -27.78
CA ALA A 419 -14.22 -8.19 -28.75
C ALA A 419 -14.76 -8.18 -30.19
N HIS A 420 -15.48 -9.23 -30.60
CA HIS A 420 -16.10 -9.29 -31.92
C HIS A 420 -17.15 -8.20 -32.14
N MET A 421 -17.91 -7.84 -31.10
CA MET A 421 -18.86 -6.74 -31.14
C MET A 421 -18.15 -5.41 -31.43
N LEU A 422 -17.02 -5.12 -30.77
CA LEU A 422 -16.24 -3.89 -31.00
C LEU A 422 -15.69 -3.80 -32.42
N ILE A 423 -15.18 -4.91 -32.96
CA ILE A 423 -14.73 -4.98 -34.36
C ILE A 423 -15.90 -4.69 -35.29
N LYS A 424 -17.04 -5.37 -35.08
CA LYS A 424 -18.24 -5.20 -35.90
C LYS A 424 -18.74 -3.75 -35.84
N GLU A 425 -18.85 -3.17 -34.66
CA GLU A 425 -19.30 -1.78 -34.47
C GLU A 425 -18.44 -0.77 -35.23
N LYS A 426 -17.11 -0.95 -35.26
CA LYS A 426 -16.20 -0.06 -35.99
C LYS A 426 -16.43 -0.11 -37.50
N TYR A 427 -16.55 -1.31 -38.07
CA TYR A 427 -16.61 -1.52 -39.54
C TYR A 427 -18.03 -1.71 -40.10
N ASN A 428 -19.09 -1.51 -39.29
CA ASN A 428 -20.48 -1.59 -39.75
C ASN A 428 -20.94 -0.37 -40.58
N HIS A 429 -20.09 0.63 -40.78
CA HIS A 429 -20.40 1.79 -41.60
C HIS A 429 -20.23 1.48 -43.10
N SER A 430 -20.97 2.19 -43.95
CA SER A 430 -20.81 2.08 -45.41
C SER A 430 -19.69 3.01 -45.87
N LEU A 431 -18.71 2.46 -46.57
CA LEU A 431 -17.66 3.21 -47.25
C LEU A 431 -18.28 4.11 -48.35
N PRO A 432 -17.56 5.11 -48.89
CA PRO A 432 -18.07 6.02 -49.93
C PRO A 432 -18.60 5.34 -51.21
N ASN A 433 -18.21 4.09 -51.44
CA ASN A 433 -18.67 3.23 -52.54
C ASN A 433 -19.92 2.39 -52.21
N GLY A 434 -20.46 2.48 -50.99
CA GLY A 434 -21.63 1.73 -50.54
C GLY A 434 -21.32 0.31 -50.02
N GLU A 435 -20.06 -0.10 -50.00
CA GLU A 435 -19.63 -1.40 -49.45
C GLU A 435 -19.22 -1.27 -47.97
N HIS A 436 -19.33 -2.35 -47.19
CA HIS A 436 -18.79 -2.40 -45.84
C HIS A 436 -17.27 -2.61 -45.89
N ASP A 437 -16.52 -2.10 -44.89
CA ASP A 437 -15.08 -2.34 -44.78
C ASP A 437 -14.76 -3.76 -44.26
N THR A 438 -15.17 -4.74 -45.06
CA THR A 438 -15.01 -6.17 -44.80
C THR A 438 -13.56 -6.59 -44.76
N LEU A 439 -12.68 -5.88 -45.48
CA LEU A 439 -11.24 -6.17 -45.51
C LEU A 439 -10.57 -5.74 -44.20
N ALA A 440 -10.85 -4.53 -43.70
CA ALA A 440 -10.37 -4.12 -42.38
C ALA A 440 -10.92 -5.01 -41.26
N GLN A 441 -12.18 -5.44 -41.39
CA GLN A 441 -12.77 -6.40 -40.47
C GLN A 441 -12.02 -7.74 -40.46
N MET A 442 -11.67 -8.29 -41.64
CA MET A 442 -10.90 -9.53 -41.76
C MET A 442 -9.43 -9.37 -41.31
N ALA A 443 -8.86 -8.18 -41.44
CA ALA A 443 -7.51 -7.86 -40.98
C ALA A 443 -7.43 -7.58 -39.46
N SER A 444 -8.58 -7.46 -38.78
CA SER A 444 -8.64 -7.26 -37.35
C SER A 444 -8.21 -8.53 -36.59
N ALA A 445 -7.52 -8.36 -35.47
CA ALA A 445 -6.92 -9.46 -34.73
C ALA A 445 -7.22 -9.37 -33.23
N LEU A 446 -7.36 -10.54 -32.60
CA LEU A 446 -7.42 -10.67 -31.14
C LEU A 446 -6.03 -11.06 -30.62
N VAL A 447 -5.61 -10.52 -29.49
CA VAL A 447 -4.35 -10.88 -28.81
C VAL A 447 -4.64 -11.12 -27.34
N ILE A 448 -4.18 -12.23 -26.78
CA ILE A 448 -4.63 -12.66 -25.45
C ILE A 448 -3.48 -12.79 -24.46
N ALA A 449 -3.69 -12.28 -23.25
CA ALA A 449 -2.91 -12.62 -22.07
C ALA A 449 -3.82 -13.17 -20.97
N SER A 450 -3.39 -14.28 -20.38
CA SER A 450 -4.07 -14.96 -19.27
C SER A 450 -3.03 -15.55 -18.32
N ASP A 451 -3.33 -15.48 -17.03
CA ASP A 451 -2.58 -16.16 -15.97
C ASP A 451 -2.97 -17.64 -15.82
N ASP A 452 -4.03 -18.07 -16.50
CA ASP A 452 -4.50 -19.45 -16.57
C ASP A 452 -4.12 -20.07 -17.93
N PRO A 453 -3.29 -21.12 -17.97
CA PRO A 453 -2.85 -21.75 -19.20
C PRO A 453 -4.00 -22.39 -19.99
N ASP A 454 -5.09 -22.81 -19.33
CA ASP A 454 -6.21 -23.50 -19.98
C ASP A 454 -7.06 -22.54 -20.83
N VAL A 455 -7.00 -21.24 -20.55
CA VAL A 455 -7.70 -20.21 -21.34
C VAL A 455 -7.22 -20.20 -22.79
N TYR A 456 -5.94 -20.48 -23.03
CA TYR A 456 -5.38 -20.50 -24.39
C TYR A 456 -5.81 -21.72 -25.21
N ASP A 457 -6.27 -22.78 -24.55
CA ASP A 457 -6.73 -24.02 -25.20
C ASP A 457 -8.27 -24.08 -25.28
N SER A 458 -8.96 -23.04 -24.80
CA SER A 458 -10.42 -22.91 -24.84
C SER A 458 -10.95 -22.72 -26.27
N GLU A 459 -12.20 -23.12 -26.50
CA GLU A 459 -12.85 -23.01 -27.81
C GLU A 459 -12.94 -21.55 -28.29
N GLU A 460 -13.08 -20.61 -27.36
CA GLU A 460 -13.16 -19.18 -27.62
C GLU A 460 -11.84 -18.60 -28.12
N PHE A 461 -10.70 -19.17 -27.71
CA PHE A 461 -9.40 -18.50 -27.81
C PHE A 461 -8.25 -19.34 -28.39
N LYS A 462 -8.46 -20.62 -28.72
CA LYS A 462 -7.45 -21.49 -29.33
C LYS A 462 -6.83 -20.96 -30.62
N GLU A 463 -7.56 -20.12 -31.37
CA GLU A 463 -7.10 -19.51 -32.62
C GLU A 463 -6.44 -18.15 -32.40
N ALA A 464 -6.63 -17.55 -31.23
CA ALA A 464 -6.11 -16.22 -30.93
C ALA A 464 -4.64 -16.30 -30.45
N PRO A 465 -3.74 -15.50 -31.03
CA PRO A 465 -2.34 -15.48 -30.63
C PRO A 465 -2.14 -14.98 -29.19
N ARG A 466 -1.18 -15.59 -28.50
CA ARG A 466 -0.74 -15.13 -27.17
C ARG A 466 0.01 -13.81 -27.29
N ALA A 467 -0.12 -12.96 -26.28
CA ALA A 467 0.61 -11.71 -26.18
C ALA A 467 2.13 -11.97 -26.19
N GLN A 468 2.63 -12.82 -25.30
CA GLN A 468 4.01 -13.32 -25.35
C GLN A 468 4.08 -14.84 -25.32
N GLU A 469 5.16 -15.38 -25.88
CA GLU A 469 5.42 -16.82 -25.95
C GLU A 469 6.81 -17.20 -25.42
N GLN A 470 7.60 -16.22 -24.99
CA GLN A 470 8.97 -16.43 -24.53
C GLN A 470 9.04 -17.15 -23.17
N ILE A 471 8.08 -16.87 -22.28
CA ILE A 471 8.00 -17.50 -20.96
C ILE A 471 6.56 -18.01 -20.78
N ARG A 472 6.38 -19.33 -20.77
CA ARG A 472 5.06 -19.95 -20.59
C ARG A 472 4.92 -20.50 -19.17
N LEU A 473 3.79 -20.19 -18.54
CA LEU A 473 3.40 -20.88 -17.31
C LEU A 473 3.11 -22.34 -17.65
N ALA A 474 3.65 -23.26 -16.84
CA ALA A 474 3.52 -24.68 -17.09
C ALA A 474 2.11 -25.17 -16.73
N SER A 475 1.43 -25.80 -17.69
CA SER A 475 0.23 -26.60 -17.41
C SER A 475 0.63 -27.99 -16.93
N LYS A 476 -0.26 -28.64 -16.20
CA LYS A 476 -0.10 -30.01 -15.71
C LYS A 476 0.17 -30.96 -16.86
N ASN A 477 -0.57 -30.82 -17.96
CA ASN A 477 -0.34 -31.62 -19.17
C ASN A 477 1.10 -31.46 -19.70
N ALA A 478 1.64 -30.24 -19.69
CA ALA A 478 3.02 -29.98 -20.10
C ALA A 478 4.04 -30.54 -19.10
N LEU A 479 3.76 -30.46 -17.80
CA LEU A 479 4.61 -31.02 -16.74
C LEU A 479 4.63 -32.55 -16.78
N ASP A 480 3.47 -33.18 -16.97
CA ASP A 480 3.33 -34.63 -17.08
C ASP A 480 4.00 -35.17 -18.35
N ALA A 481 3.90 -34.43 -19.46
CA ALA A 481 4.63 -34.76 -20.69
C ALA A 481 6.16 -34.61 -20.54
N ALA A 482 6.62 -33.67 -19.71
CA ALA A 482 8.04 -33.46 -19.42
C ALA A 482 8.58 -34.38 -18.31
N ALA A 483 7.70 -35.06 -17.56
CA ALA A 483 8.10 -35.92 -16.45
C ALA A 483 8.86 -37.17 -16.95
N PRO A 484 9.94 -37.59 -16.26
CA PRO A 484 10.66 -38.80 -16.63
C PRO A 484 9.74 -40.03 -16.56
N GLN A 485 9.59 -40.74 -17.68
CA GLN A 485 8.85 -42.00 -17.72
C GLN A 485 9.48 -43.00 -16.74
N PRO A 486 8.70 -43.65 -15.85
CA PRO A 486 9.24 -44.56 -14.85
C PRO A 486 9.75 -45.85 -15.51
N ASN A 487 11.05 -45.89 -15.83
CA ASN A 487 11.73 -47.06 -16.41
C ASN A 487 12.13 -48.14 -15.39
N THR A 488 11.60 -48.11 -14.15
CA THR A 488 11.98 -49.07 -13.10
C THR A 488 10.86 -50.07 -12.80
N PRO A 489 11.10 -51.39 -12.98
CA PRO A 489 10.17 -52.42 -12.53
C PRO A 489 10.24 -52.52 -10.99
N GLY A 490 9.30 -51.87 -10.30
CA GLY A 490 9.17 -51.88 -8.85
C GLY A 490 7.81 -51.32 -8.40
N PRO A 491 7.43 -51.47 -7.11
CA PRO A 491 6.21 -50.87 -6.60
C PRO A 491 6.23 -49.36 -6.87
N ARG A 492 5.16 -48.83 -7.48
CA ARG A 492 5.06 -47.42 -7.83
C ARG A 492 5.35 -46.58 -6.59
N LYS A 493 6.44 -45.80 -6.62
CA LYS A 493 6.67 -44.76 -5.61
C LYS A 493 5.44 -43.85 -5.66
N PHE A 494 4.81 -43.58 -4.51
CA PHE A 494 3.81 -42.52 -4.43
C PHE A 494 4.52 -41.22 -4.77
N VAL A 495 4.31 -40.74 -5.99
CA VAL A 495 4.72 -39.42 -6.45
C VAL A 495 3.49 -38.54 -6.23
N ASP A 496 3.64 -37.44 -5.49
CA ASP A 496 2.59 -36.44 -5.38
C ASP A 496 2.19 -35.95 -6.78
N ASP A 497 0.89 -35.75 -7.00
CA ASP A 497 0.39 -35.16 -8.24
C ASP A 497 1.08 -33.82 -8.52
N THR A 498 1.59 -33.68 -9.74
CA THR A 498 2.12 -32.44 -10.30
C THR A 498 1.00 -31.40 -10.34
N VAL A 499 1.24 -30.24 -9.71
CA VAL A 499 0.33 -29.10 -9.72
C VAL A 499 0.93 -28.06 -10.66
N GLY A 500 0.22 -27.72 -11.73
CA GLY A 500 0.57 -26.62 -12.64
C GLY A 500 -0.19 -25.35 -12.28
N TRP A 501 -0.19 -24.38 -13.20
CA TRP A 501 -0.89 -23.10 -13.01
C TRP A 501 -2.38 -23.16 -13.39
N GLU A 502 -2.99 -24.35 -13.37
CA GLU A 502 -4.39 -24.56 -13.73
C GLU A 502 -5.31 -23.65 -12.91
N GLY A 503 -6.24 -22.97 -13.58
CA GLY A 503 -7.19 -22.08 -12.94
C GLY A 503 -6.58 -20.75 -12.49
N GLY A 504 -5.33 -20.44 -12.86
CA GLY A 504 -4.72 -19.10 -12.77
C GLY A 504 -3.66 -18.90 -11.68
N PHE A 505 -3.28 -17.64 -11.46
CA PHE A 505 -2.30 -17.25 -10.45
C PHE A 505 -2.90 -17.25 -9.04
N TYR A 506 -2.33 -18.05 -8.15
CA TYR A 506 -2.67 -18.09 -6.72
C TYR A 506 -1.46 -17.72 -5.87
N ALA A 507 -1.64 -16.80 -4.92
CA ALA A 507 -0.58 -16.37 -4.00
C ALA A 507 0.09 -17.55 -3.26
N GLY A 508 -0.69 -18.53 -2.78
CA GLY A 508 -0.15 -19.70 -2.09
C GLY A 508 0.82 -20.52 -2.95
N MET A 509 0.51 -20.67 -4.24
CA MET A 509 1.39 -21.37 -5.18
C MET A 509 2.67 -20.56 -5.43
N PHE A 510 2.56 -19.25 -5.65
CA PHE A 510 3.72 -18.36 -5.79
C PHE A 510 4.69 -18.45 -4.60
N TRP A 511 4.17 -18.41 -3.37
CA TRP A 511 4.99 -18.53 -2.16
C TRP A 511 5.56 -19.94 -1.97
N SER A 512 4.91 -20.97 -2.52
CA SER A 512 5.41 -22.35 -2.51
C SER A 512 6.51 -22.64 -3.53
N LEU A 513 6.71 -21.78 -4.54
CA LEU A 513 7.73 -21.98 -5.58
C LEU A 513 9.11 -22.18 -4.97
N GLY A 514 9.77 -23.27 -5.36
CA GLY A 514 11.12 -23.64 -4.92
C GLY A 514 11.19 -24.31 -3.54
N LYS A 515 10.07 -24.71 -2.94
CA LYS A 515 10.07 -25.66 -1.80
C LYS A 515 10.24 -27.10 -2.32
N PRO A 516 11.10 -27.93 -1.69
CA PRO A 516 11.18 -29.35 -2.04
C PRO A 516 9.85 -30.05 -1.71
N SER A 517 9.43 -30.99 -2.57
CA SER A 517 8.17 -31.74 -2.56
C SER A 517 7.92 -32.64 -1.34
N GLY A 518 8.64 -32.45 -0.22
CA GLY A 518 8.57 -33.26 0.99
C GLY A 518 8.09 -32.52 2.23
N THR A 519 7.63 -31.27 2.11
CA THR A 519 7.06 -30.54 3.26
C THR A 519 5.55 -30.85 3.36
N PRO A 520 5.06 -31.34 4.51
CA PRO A 520 3.69 -31.84 4.63
C PRO A 520 2.64 -30.74 4.41
N LYS A 521 1.56 -31.11 3.71
CA LYS A 521 0.37 -30.29 3.36
C LYS A 521 -0.42 -29.76 4.57
N THR A 522 0.01 -30.04 5.81
CA THR A 522 -0.62 -29.53 7.03
C THR A 522 -0.23 -28.09 7.36
N ALA A 523 0.67 -27.46 6.60
CA ALA A 523 0.95 -26.03 6.71
C ALA A 523 -0.15 -25.18 6.03
N VAL A 524 -1.31 -25.11 6.68
CA VAL A 524 -2.16 -23.90 6.72
C VAL A 524 -1.48 -22.80 7.56
N GLU A 525 -0.27 -23.06 8.05
CA GLU A 525 0.61 -22.03 8.57
C GLU A 525 0.99 -21.10 7.42
N THR A 526 0.57 -19.84 7.54
CA THR A 526 1.16 -18.68 6.87
C THR A 526 2.64 -18.97 6.64
N PRO A 527 3.10 -19.14 5.38
CA PRO A 527 4.50 -19.46 5.14
C PRO A 527 5.31 -18.39 5.87
N ASP A 528 6.21 -18.83 6.75
CA ASP A 528 7.07 -17.92 7.49
C ASP A 528 7.93 -17.17 6.45
N THR A 529 7.45 -15.99 6.05
CA THR A 529 8.04 -15.13 5.02
C THR A 529 9.41 -14.61 5.46
N THR A 530 9.80 -14.89 6.70
CA THR A 530 11.06 -14.48 7.31
C THR A 530 12.26 -15.30 6.83
N LEU A 531 12.06 -16.50 6.28
CA LEU A 531 13.16 -17.29 5.71
C LEU A 531 13.49 -16.81 4.29
N PRO A 532 14.76 -16.46 4.00
CA PRO A 532 15.15 -16.01 2.68
C PRO A 532 14.89 -17.13 1.64
N PRO A 533 14.24 -16.80 0.50
CA PRO A 533 13.97 -17.79 -0.54
C PRO A 533 15.28 -18.36 -1.11
N THR A 534 15.23 -19.63 -1.54
CA THR A 534 16.36 -20.24 -2.26
C THR A 534 16.61 -19.53 -3.58
N THR A 535 17.82 -19.66 -4.11
CA THR A 535 18.22 -19.08 -5.41
C THR A 535 17.33 -19.59 -6.55
N GLU A 536 16.94 -20.87 -6.49
CA GLU A 536 16.05 -21.49 -7.47
C GLU A 536 14.62 -20.97 -7.34
N ALA A 537 14.12 -20.80 -6.11
CA ALA A 537 12.81 -20.21 -5.86
C ALA A 537 12.71 -18.79 -6.44
N LEU A 538 13.73 -17.96 -6.17
CA LEU A 538 13.80 -16.60 -6.71
C LEU A 538 13.82 -16.59 -8.23
N ARG A 539 14.60 -17.46 -8.87
CA ARG A 539 14.66 -17.55 -10.33
C ARG A 539 13.32 -17.95 -10.96
N LEU A 540 12.58 -18.87 -10.32
CA LEU A 540 11.24 -19.24 -10.78
C LEU A 540 10.25 -18.09 -10.63
N ARG A 541 10.26 -17.39 -9.49
CA ARG A 541 9.43 -16.21 -9.25
C ARG A 541 9.76 -15.09 -10.24
N GLU A 542 11.03 -14.90 -10.57
CA GLU A 542 11.48 -13.93 -11.57
C GLU A 542 10.86 -14.22 -12.94
N LEU A 543 10.86 -15.47 -13.39
CA LEU A 543 10.23 -15.87 -14.66
C LEU A 543 8.72 -15.59 -14.67
N VAL A 544 8.02 -15.86 -13.57
CA VAL A 544 6.59 -15.55 -13.43
C VAL A 544 6.35 -14.04 -13.56
N GLY A 545 7.16 -13.23 -12.88
CA GLY A 545 7.11 -11.77 -13.00
C GLY A 545 7.37 -11.29 -14.42
N ARG A 546 8.45 -11.77 -15.06
CA ARG A 546 8.83 -11.37 -16.42
C ARG A 546 7.77 -11.72 -17.45
N ALA A 547 7.16 -12.91 -17.36
CA ALA A 547 6.04 -13.30 -18.21
C ALA A 547 4.88 -12.30 -18.11
N TYR A 548 4.44 -12.01 -16.88
CA TYR A 548 3.36 -11.07 -16.62
C TYR A 548 3.65 -9.66 -17.17
N LEU A 549 4.87 -9.17 -16.99
CA LEU A 549 5.28 -7.85 -17.50
C LEU A 549 5.28 -7.78 -19.03
N MET A 550 5.80 -8.82 -19.69
CA MET A 550 5.81 -8.90 -21.15
C MET A 550 4.41 -9.02 -21.74
N ASP A 551 3.52 -9.79 -21.11
CA ASP A 551 2.11 -9.88 -21.47
C ASP A 551 1.45 -8.49 -21.47
N LEU A 552 1.60 -7.75 -20.36
CA LEU A 552 1.06 -6.39 -20.26
C LEU A 552 1.71 -5.43 -21.28
N ALA A 553 3.02 -5.56 -21.50
CA ALA A 553 3.76 -4.69 -22.41
C ALA A 553 3.32 -4.87 -23.87
N VAL A 554 3.14 -6.12 -24.32
CA VAL A 554 2.64 -6.41 -25.66
C VAL A 554 1.20 -5.92 -25.80
N LEU A 555 0.31 -6.27 -24.86
CA LEU A 555 -1.08 -5.82 -24.93
C LEU A 555 -1.19 -4.28 -24.95
N GLY A 556 -0.46 -3.58 -24.06
CA GLY A 556 -0.49 -2.13 -23.97
C GLY A 556 0.11 -1.40 -25.18
N ARG A 557 1.07 -2.01 -25.89
CA ARG A 557 1.71 -1.43 -27.08
C ARG A 557 0.97 -1.75 -28.37
N ALA A 558 0.48 -2.98 -28.53
CA ALA A 558 -0.08 -3.47 -29.78
C ALA A 558 -1.58 -3.21 -29.94
N SER A 559 -2.33 -3.07 -28.85
CA SER A 559 -3.80 -3.06 -28.92
C SER A 559 -4.37 -1.66 -29.11
N ASP A 560 -5.37 -1.53 -30.00
CA ASP A 560 -6.21 -0.34 -30.14
C ASP A 560 -7.26 -0.25 -29.04
N LYS A 561 -7.82 -1.42 -28.67
CA LYS A 561 -8.77 -1.58 -27.56
C LYS A 561 -8.36 -2.75 -26.68
N ILE A 562 -8.66 -2.67 -25.40
CA ILE A 562 -8.39 -3.72 -24.42
C ILE A 562 -9.68 -4.12 -23.72
N VAL A 563 -10.03 -5.40 -23.80
CA VAL A 563 -11.15 -6.01 -23.09
C VAL A 563 -10.62 -6.77 -21.88
N CYS A 564 -11.05 -6.38 -20.68
CA CYS A 564 -10.57 -6.99 -19.45
C CYS A 564 -11.52 -6.78 -18.26
N THR A 565 -11.13 -7.29 -17.09
CA THR A 565 -11.89 -7.16 -15.84
C THR A 565 -11.23 -6.18 -14.88
N VAL A 566 -11.94 -5.09 -14.54
CA VAL A 566 -11.36 -4.00 -13.75
C VAL A 566 -11.00 -4.41 -12.30
N SER A 567 -11.57 -5.51 -11.80
CA SER A 567 -11.13 -6.16 -10.55
C SER A 567 -9.68 -6.62 -10.55
N ALA A 568 -9.12 -6.93 -11.72
CA ALA A 568 -7.71 -7.25 -11.89
C ALA A 568 -6.87 -5.98 -12.01
N THR A 569 -5.82 -5.86 -11.19
CA THR A 569 -4.91 -4.70 -11.30
C THR A 569 -4.20 -4.67 -12.66
N GLY A 570 -3.95 -5.82 -13.30
CA GLY A 570 -3.44 -5.88 -14.68
C GLY A 570 -4.29 -5.11 -15.68
N CYS A 571 -5.61 -5.28 -15.62
CA CYS A 571 -6.57 -4.53 -16.43
C CYS A 571 -6.45 -3.02 -16.17
N ARG A 572 -6.37 -2.61 -14.91
CA ARG A 572 -6.19 -1.20 -14.53
C ARG A 572 -4.85 -0.62 -14.97
N LEU A 573 -3.77 -1.40 -14.94
CA LEU A 573 -2.45 -1.03 -15.45
C LEU A 573 -2.51 -0.82 -16.97
N LEU A 574 -3.17 -1.72 -17.71
CA LEU A 574 -3.33 -1.61 -19.17
C LEU A 574 -4.01 -0.29 -19.57
N ALA A 575 -5.02 0.17 -18.82
CA ALA A 575 -5.59 1.50 -19.05
C ALA A 575 -4.53 2.61 -18.95
N VAL A 576 -3.69 2.58 -17.91
CA VAL A 576 -2.59 3.53 -17.73
C VAL A 576 -1.57 3.44 -18.87
N MET A 577 -1.24 2.21 -19.32
CA MET A 577 -0.32 1.97 -20.44
C MET A 577 -0.87 2.49 -21.78
N MET A 578 -2.19 2.45 -21.98
CA MET A 578 -2.83 3.05 -23.16
C MET A 578 -2.80 4.58 -23.12
N GLY A 579 -2.91 5.18 -21.91
CA GLY A 579 -2.99 6.63 -21.69
C GLY A 579 -4.44 7.13 -21.63
N TRP A 580 -4.66 8.28 -20.99
CA TRP A 580 -6.01 8.78 -20.66
C TRP A 580 -6.90 8.93 -21.89
N GLU A 581 -6.38 9.58 -22.93
CA GLU A 581 -7.12 9.88 -24.16
C GLU A 581 -7.59 8.59 -24.85
N ARG A 582 -6.68 7.64 -25.09
CA ARG A 582 -7.01 6.38 -25.76
C ARG A 582 -7.86 5.46 -24.87
N ALA A 583 -7.52 5.34 -23.59
CA ALA A 583 -8.22 4.44 -22.68
C ALA A 583 -9.64 4.93 -22.36
N ILE A 584 -9.77 6.19 -21.94
CA ILE A 584 -10.99 6.72 -21.35
C ILE A 584 -11.77 7.55 -22.37
N ASP A 585 -11.17 8.60 -22.95
CA ASP A 585 -11.90 9.55 -23.82
C ASP A 585 -12.36 8.87 -25.12
N GLN A 586 -11.55 7.98 -25.70
CA GLN A 586 -11.85 7.21 -26.92
C GLN A 586 -12.46 5.82 -26.63
N GLY A 587 -12.67 5.48 -25.36
CA GLY A 587 -13.24 4.19 -24.94
C GLY A 587 -12.40 2.98 -25.40
N GLY A 588 -11.07 3.10 -25.40
CA GLY A 588 -10.15 2.00 -25.72
C GLY A 588 -10.03 0.99 -24.57
N PHE A 589 -10.24 1.41 -23.33
CA PHE A 589 -10.33 0.52 -22.18
C PHE A 589 -11.77 0.05 -21.97
N VAL A 590 -12.01 -1.26 -22.14
CA VAL A 590 -13.34 -1.86 -22.11
C VAL A 590 -13.44 -2.87 -20.97
N ASN A 591 -14.18 -2.50 -19.93
CA ASN A 591 -14.45 -3.37 -18.79
C ASN A 591 -15.63 -4.31 -19.06
N VAL A 592 -15.47 -5.60 -18.77
CA VAL A 592 -16.57 -6.59 -18.78
C VAL A 592 -16.99 -7.04 -17.38
N ASP A 593 -16.38 -6.48 -16.34
CA ASP A 593 -16.70 -6.73 -14.94
C ASP A 593 -17.68 -5.69 -14.42
N GLY A 594 -18.96 -5.82 -14.79
CA GLY A 594 -20.04 -4.90 -14.38
C GLY A 594 -19.85 -3.43 -14.76
N ASN A 595 -20.63 -2.54 -14.13
CA ASN A 595 -20.62 -1.09 -14.38
C ASN A 595 -19.60 -0.34 -13.51
N PHE A 596 -18.39 -0.89 -13.41
CA PHE A 596 -17.30 -0.29 -12.66
C PHE A 596 -16.35 0.48 -13.58
N ASN A 597 -16.00 1.69 -13.15
CA ASN A 597 -15.05 2.56 -13.85
C ASN A 597 -13.61 2.31 -13.38
N TRP A 598 -12.64 2.83 -14.13
CA TRP A 598 -11.24 2.79 -13.73
C TRP A 598 -11.01 3.50 -12.38
N ARG A 599 -10.23 2.88 -11.50
CA ARG A 599 -9.79 3.47 -10.22
C ARG A 599 -8.40 2.94 -9.84
N GLY A 600 -7.40 3.81 -9.80
CA GLY A 600 -6.01 3.45 -9.51
C GLY A 600 -5.77 3.09 -8.05
N VAL A 601 -6.24 3.93 -7.12
CA VAL A 601 -6.04 3.76 -5.67
C VAL A 601 -7.24 3.02 -5.08
N ALA A 602 -7.21 1.70 -5.22
CA ALA A 602 -8.11 0.76 -4.56
C ALA A 602 -7.32 -0.52 -4.29
N TRP A 603 -6.82 -0.62 -3.05
CA TRP A 603 -5.78 -1.56 -2.62
C TRP A 603 -6.31 -2.70 -1.79
#